data_AF-A0A7V2QXC0-F1
#
_entry.id   AF-A0A7V2QXC0-F1
#
_cell.length_a   1.000
_cell.length_b   1.000
_cell.length_c   1.000
_cell.angle_alpha   90.00
_cell.angle_beta   90.00
_cell.angle_gamma   90.00
#
_symmetry.space_group_name_H-M   'P 1'
#
loop_
_entity.id
_entity.type
_entity.pdbx_description
1 polymer ?
#
loop_
_entity_poly.entity_id
_entity_poly.type
_entity_poly.pdbx_seq_one_letter_code
_entity_poly.pdbx_strand_id
1 'polypeptide(L)'
;MSDIKSAREIAMEKIEKLGKATDEERLKWKYIPEGEKLAARYLKQDCNLVVELSRYQENVTKYIIEGAEDILIRNINLPKDDLAKRKNRQAMDGLKTLKSDKIGVENVYSKLRSIFQHYREQGEQQRKQAYESLKAEFEARIQEAVQQQLGSLAGIRVDVERQPQFQEEWRKIQAQLGSQYVMLLDEYKRELSAIH
;
A
#
# COMPACT_ATOMS: atom_id res chain seq x y z
N MET A 1 37.60 3.38 41.13
CA MET A 1 36.58 2.31 41.16
C MET A 1 35.42 2.79 40.30
N SER A 2 35.05 2.05 39.26
CA SER A 2 33.96 2.43 38.36
C SER A 2 32.65 1.95 38.95
N ASP A 3 31.79 2.86 39.38
CA ASP A 3 30.43 2.53 39.80
C ASP A 3 29.65 2.01 38.59
N ILE A 4 29.36 0.71 38.60
CA ILE A 4 28.54 0.06 37.56
C ILE A 4 27.09 0.42 37.88
N LYS A 5 26.50 1.29 37.06
CA LYS A 5 25.09 1.68 37.21
C LYS A 5 24.17 0.47 37.11
N SER A 6 23.17 0.42 37.98
CA SER A 6 22.13 -0.58 37.95
C SER A 6 21.24 -0.42 36.70
N ALA A 7 20.68 -1.52 36.20
CA ALA A 7 19.69 -1.49 35.12
C ALA A 7 18.52 -0.53 35.41
N ARG A 8 18.16 -0.36 36.69
CA ARG A 8 17.14 0.60 37.13
C ARG A 8 17.60 2.06 36.99
N GLU A 9 18.85 2.37 37.28
CA GLU A 9 19.40 3.72 37.13
C GLU A 9 19.54 4.10 35.65
N ILE A 10 19.96 3.16 34.81
CA ILE A 10 19.99 3.34 33.35
C ILE A 10 18.58 3.56 32.80
N ALA A 11 17.58 2.85 33.32
CA ALA A 11 16.18 3.04 32.94
C ALA A 11 15.63 4.40 33.39
N MET A 12 15.92 4.83 34.62
CA MET A 12 15.48 6.14 35.14
C MET A 12 16.17 7.31 34.43
N GLU A 13 17.47 7.22 34.11
CA GLU A 13 18.16 8.23 33.30
C GLU A 13 17.57 8.31 31.89
N LYS A 14 17.14 7.19 31.31
CA LYS A 14 16.44 7.20 30.01
C LYS A 14 15.06 7.85 30.12
N ILE A 15 14.32 7.61 31.21
CA ILE A 15 13.01 8.23 31.46
C ILE A 15 13.15 9.75 31.71
N GLU A 16 14.16 10.18 32.47
CA GLU A 16 14.44 11.61 32.68
C GLU A 16 14.85 12.32 31.40
N LYS A 17 15.65 11.68 30.54
CA LYS A 17 16.03 12.21 29.21
C LYS A 17 14.86 12.29 28.23
N LEU A 18 13.83 11.46 28.41
CA LEU A 18 12.63 11.45 27.55
C LEU A 18 11.63 12.57 27.92
N GLY A 19 11.76 13.20 29.10
CA GLY A 19 10.83 14.22 29.58
C GLY A 19 9.43 13.65 29.91
N LYS A 20 8.61 14.42 30.64
CA LYS A 20 7.20 14.06 30.85
C LYS A 20 6.45 14.36 29.56
N ALA A 21 5.72 13.37 29.02
CA ALA A 21 4.84 13.58 27.88
C ALA A 21 3.90 14.76 28.12
N THR A 22 3.87 15.68 27.16
CA THR A 22 2.98 16.83 27.09
C THR A 22 1.51 16.39 27.03
N ASP A 23 0.59 17.28 27.38
CA ASP A 23 -0.84 16.96 27.32
C ASP A 23 -1.30 16.67 25.87
N GLU A 24 -0.69 17.33 24.88
CA GLU A 24 -0.92 17.02 23.47
C GLU A 24 -0.45 15.61 23.08
N GLU A 25 0.75 15.19 23.51
CA GLU A 25 1.24 13.82 23.24
C GLU A 25 0.34 12.76 23.87
N ARG A 26 -0.16 13.02 25.09
CA ARG A 26 -1.12 12.12 25.75
C ARG A 26 -2.45 12.02 24.98
N LEU A 27 -2.93 13.14 24.44
CA LEU A 27 -4.14 13.16 23.60
C LEU A 27 -3.91 12.38 22.30
N LYS A 28 -2.77 12.57 21.63
CA LYS A 28 -2.39 11.81 20.43
C LYS A 28 -2.37 10.31 20.71
N TRP A 29 -1.64 9.88 21.75
CA TRP A 29 -1.54 8.46 22.12
C TRP A 29 -2.90 7.83 22.46
N LYS A 30 -3.82 8.63 23.01
CA LYS A 30 -5.16 8.14 23.34
C LYS A 30 -6.07 8.07 22.11
N TYR A 31 -6.08 9.09 21.26
CA TYR A 31 -7.14 9.29 20.26
C TYR A 31 -6.76 8.92 18.83
N ILE A 32 -5.46 8.93 18.46
CA ILE A 32 -5.02 8.42 17.15
C ILE A 32 -5.41 6.94 17.00
N PRO A 33 -5.13 6.04 17.96
CA PRO A 33 -5.55 4.63 17.83
C PRO A 33 -7.07 4.44 17.74
N GLU A 34 -7.86 5.33 18.34
CA GLU A 34 -9.33 5.29 18.20
C GLU A 34 -9.77 5.70 16.79
N GLY A 35 -9.08 6.68 16.18
CA GLY A 35 -9.21 7.02 14.77
C GLY A 35 -8.89 5.86 13.84
N GLU A 36 -7.77 5.17 14.10
CA GLU A 36 -7.36 4.00 13.32
C GLU A 36 -8.41 2.88 13.36
N LYS A 37 -8.92 2.56 14.56
CA LYS A 37 -10.00 1.58 14.75
C LYS A 37 -11.28 2.00 14.03
N LEU A 38 -11.63 3.27 14.09
CA LEU A 38 -12.79 3.82 13.40
C LEU A 38 -12.68 3.66 11.88
N ALA A 39 -11.54 4.02 11.29
CA ALA A 39 -11.29 3.82 9.86
C ALA A 39 -11.33 2.34 9.47
N ALA A 40 -10.78 1.44 10.30
CA ALA A 40 -10.84 0.01 10.05
C ALA A 40 -12.28 -0.54 10.04
N ARG A 41 -13.14 -0.08 10.96
CA ARG A 41 -14.58 -0.40 10.95
C ARG A 41 -15.28 0.18 9.73
N TYR A 42 -14.97 1.43 9.39
CA TYR A 42 -15.57 2.09 8.23
C TYR A 42 -15.23 1.35 6.94
N LEU A 43 -13.99 0.91 6.75
CA LEU A 43 -13.55 0.13 5.58
C LEU A 43 -14.25 -1.24 5.47
N LYS A 44 -14.78 -1.76 6.58
CA LYS A 44 -15.62 -2.97 6.61
C LYS A 44 -17.11 -2.68 6.39
N GLN A 45 -17.49 -1.40 6.22
CA GLN A 45 -18.88 -0.92 6.13
C GLN A 45 -19.67 -1.09 7.42
N ASP A 46 -18.99 -1.18 8.56
CA ASP A 46 -19.59 -1.41 9.88
C ASP A 46 -19.99 -0.11 10.60
N CYS A 47 -19.76 1.06 9.99
CA CYS A 47 -20.11 2.35 10.58
C CYS A 47 -20.18 3.50 9.57
N ASN A 48 -20.77 4.62 10.01
CA ASN A 48 -20.75 5.90 9.32
C ASN A 48 -19.77 6.86 10.03
N LEU A 49 -18.77 7.39 9.31
CA LEU A 49 -17.72 8.24 9.89
C LEU A 49 -18.29 9.52 10.54
N VAL A 50 -19.25 10.19 9.89
CA VAL A 50 -19.83 11.44 10.40
C VAL A 50 -20.54 11.20 11.73
N VAL A 51 -21.32 10.12 11.81
CA VAL A 51 -22.06 9.74 13.02
C VAL A 51 -21.13 9.34 14.17
N GLU A 52 -20.03 8.66 13.87
CA GLU A 52 -19.07 8.26 14.91
C GLU A 52 -18.23 9.46 15.38
N LEU A 53 -17.83 10.37 14.48
CA LEU A 53 -17.05 11.55 14.84
C LEU A 53 -17.83 12.57 15.65
N SER A 54 -19.16 12.69 15.46
CA SER A 54 -20.00 13.62 16.23
C SER A 54 -20.11 13.26 17.72
N ARG A 55 -19.64 12.07 18.12
CA ARG A 55 -19.59 11.62 19.53
C ARG A 55 -18.42 12.22 20.30
N TYR A 56 -17.46 12.82 19.61
CA TYR A 56 -16.25 13.36 20.20
C TYR A 56 -16.30 14.88 20.31
N GLN A 57 -15.61 15.41 21.32
CA GLN A 57 -15.45 16.84 21.50
C GLN A 57 -14.46 17.39 20.46
N GLU A 58 -14.70 18.62 20.00
CA GLU A 58 -13.93 19.26 18.93
C GLU A 58 -12.41 19.32 19.21
N ASN A 59 -12.04 19.51 20.49
CA ASN A 59 -10.64 19.56 20.93
C ASN A 59 -9.87 18.23 20.76
N VAL A 60 -10.57 17.10 20.64
CA VAL A 60 -9.97 15.77 20.44
C VAL A 60 -10.24 15.19 19.06
N THR A 61 -11.29 15.65 18.37
CA THR A 61 -11.69 15.16 17.04
C THR A 61 -10.55 15.23 16.02
N LYS A 62 -9.70 16.26 16.08
CA LYS A 62 -8.53 16.38 15.19
C LYS A 62 -7.57 15.19 15.25
N TYR A 63 -7.34 14.61 16.44
CA TYR A 63 -6.45 13.45 16.62
C TYR A 63 -7.10 12.15 16.14
N ILE A 64 -8.41 12.06 16.22
CA ILE A 64 -9.19 10.91 15.70
C ILE A 64 -9.20 10.95 14.18
N ILE A 65 -9.38 12.13 13.60
CA ILE A 65 -9.26 12.34 12.15
C ILE A 65 -7.85 11.96 11.69
N GLU A 66 -6.79 12.43 12.38
CA GLU A 66 -5.39 12.09 12.07
C GLU A 66 -5.18 10.56 11.96
N GLY A 67 -5.61 9.78 12.97
CA GLY A 67 -5.49 8.32 12.93
C GLY A 67 -6.36 7.65 11.86
N ALA A 68 -7.56 8.17 11.62
CA ALA A 68 -8.46 7.63 10.59
C ALA A 68 -7.90 7.87 9.18
N GLU A 69 -7.34 9.04 8.93
CA GLU A 69 -6.73 9.40 7.65
C GLU A 69 -5.54 8.52 7.29
N ASP A 70 -4.64 8.24 8.24
CA ASP A 70 -3.50 7.33 8.00
C ASP A 70 -3.98 5.96 7.49
N ILE A 71 -4.95 5.36 8.18
CA ILE A 71 -5.49 4.06 7.79
C ILE A 71 -6.16 4.11 6.42
N LEU A 72 -6.98 5.13 6.14
CA LEU A 72 -7.65 5.24 4.85
C LEU A 72 -6.65 5.41 3.70
N ILE A 73 -5.65 6.29 3.85
CA ILE A 73 -4.60 6.53 2.84
C ILE A 73 -3.80 5.24 2.58
N ARG A 74 -3.42 4.52 3.64
CA ARG A 74 -2.69 3.25 3.54
C ARG A 74 -3.48 2.16 2.82
N ASN A 75 -4.83 2.21 2.91
CA ASN A 75 -5.70 1.25 2.25
C ASN A 75 -6.01 1.56 0.77
N ILE A 76 -5.55 2.70 0.24
CA ILE A 76 -5.57 2.97 -1.20
C ILE A 76 -4.46 2.15 -1.87
N ASN A 77 -4.79 1.26 -2.79
CA ASN A 77 -3.84 0.34 -3.44
C ASN A 77 -3.99 0.35 -4.96
N LEU A 78 -3.08 -0.27 -5.70
CA LEU A 78 -3.32 -0.49 -7.13
C LEU A 78 -4.54 -1.41 -7.34
N PRO A 79 -5.47 -1.07 -8.25
CA PRO A 79 -6.73 -1.80 -8.43
C PRO A 79 -6.52 -3.09 -9.24
N LYS A 80 -5.86 -4.08 -8.63
CA LYS A 80 -5.55 -5.39 -9.23
C LYS A 80 -6.78 -6.19 -9.63
N ASP A 81 -7.89 -5.94 -8.96
CA ASP A 81 -9.18 -6.58 -9.19
C ASP A 81 -10.33 -5.63 -8.79
N ASP A 82 -11.57 -6.09 -8.97
CA ASP A 82 -12.76 -5.29 -8.65
C ASP A 82 -13.02 -5.16 -7.14
N LEU A 83 -12.44 -6.03 -6.31
CA LEU A 83 -12.50 -5.89 -4.85
C LEU A 83 -11.59 -4.75 -4.40
N ALA A 84 -10.35 -4.70 -4.89
CA ALA A 84 -9.39 -3.62 -4.68
C ALA A 84 -9.95 -2.29 -5.18
N LYS A 85 -10.59 -2.26 -6.36
CA LYS A 85 -11.27 -1.06 -6.88
C LYS A 85 -12.33 -0.54 -5.91
N ARG A 86 -13.18 -1.45 -5.37
CA ARG A 86 -14.23 -1.09 -4.41
C ARG A 86 -13.65 -0.58 -3.10
N LYS A 87 -12.63 -1.26 -2.57
CA LYS A 87 -11.91 -0.83 -1.35
C LYS A 87 -11.26 0.54 -1.51
N ASN A 88 -10.63 0.81 -2.65
CA ASN A 88 -10.06 2.13 -2.94
C ASN A 88 -11.12 3.22 -2.93
N ARG A 89 -12.25 2.99 -3.62
CA ARG A 89 -13.36 3.95 -3.65
C ARG A 89 -13.84 4.25 -2.23
N GLN A 90 -14.06 3.23 -1.43
CA GLN A 90 -14.49 3.38 -0.05
C GLN A 90 -13.48 4.19 0.80
N ALA A 91 -12.19 3.88 0.69
CA ALA A 91 -11.14 4.65 1.38
C ALA A 91 -11.15 6.13 0.96
N MET A 92 -11.28 6.40 -0.34
CA MET A 92 -11.35 7.74 -0.91
C MET A 92 -12.62 8.49 -0.48
N ASP A 93 -13.77 7.83 -0.42
CA ASP A 93 -15.02 8.44 0.04
C ASP A 93 -14.93 8.82 1.53
N GLY A 94 -14.29 7.96 2.33
CA GLY A 94 -13.97 8.24 3.73
C GLY A 94 -13.08 9.48 3.86
N LEU A 95 -11.95 9.52 3.15
CA LEU A 95 -11.03 10.66 3.18
C LEU A 95 -11.67 11.97 2.72
N LYS A 96 -12.52 11.91 1.68
CA LYS A 96 -13.28 13.08 1.21
C LYS A 96 -14.23 13.60 2.27
N THR A 97 -14.71 12.73 3.16
CA THR A 97 -15.53 13.13 4.31
C THR A 97 -14.68 13.86 5.36
N LEU A 98 -13.48 13.35 5.66
CA LEU A 98 -12.62 13.82 6.75
C LEU A 98 -11.86 15.13 6.45
N LYS A 99 -11.32 15.27 5.24
CA LYS A 99 -10.46 16.40 4.85
C LYS A 99 -11.23 17.69 4.70
N SER A 100 -10.69 18.82 5.15
CA SER A 100 -11.35 20.12 5.00
C SER A 100 -11.16 20.72 3.60
N ASP A 101 -9.95 20.64 3.03
CA ASP A 101 -9.64 21.08 1.67
C ASP A 101 -10.13 20.08 0.62
N LYS A 102 -11.39 20.28 0.21
CA LYS A 102 -12.04 19.45 -0.81
C LYS A 102 -11.40 19.60 -2.19
N ILE A 103 -10.82 20.76 -2.50
CA ILE A 103 -10.23 21.05 -3.82
C ILE A 103 -8.90 20.31 -3.95
N GLY A 104 -8.02 20.43 -2.96
CA GLY A 104 -6.75 19.70 -2.90
C GLY A 104 -6.97 18.19 -3.01
N VAL A 105 -7.93 17.65 -2.25
CA VAL A 105 -8.28 16.22 -2.32
C VAL A 105 -8.75 15.81 -3.72
N GLU A 106 -9.65 16.56 -4.34
CA GLU A 106 -10.19 16.22 -5.67
C GLU A 106 -9.11 16.30 -6.78
N ASN A 107 -8.15 17.20 -6.63
CA ASN A 107 -6.99 17.28 -7.53
C ASN A 107 -6.16 15.99 -7.46
N VAL A 108 -5.84 15.51 -6.24
CA VAL A 108 -5.11 14.25 -6.08
C VAL A 108 -5.95 13.06 -6.53
N TYR A 109 -7.27 13.09 -6.32
CA TYR A 109 -8.16 12.02 -6.78
C TYR A 109 -8.21 11.91 -8.31
N SER A 110 -8.13 13.04 -9.00
CA SER A 110 -8.03 13.05 -10.46
C SER A 110 -6.74 12.37 -10.94
N LYS A 111 -5.61 12.64 -10.28
CA LYS A 111 -4.35 11.94 -10.54
C LYS A 111 -4.45 10.44 -10.25
N LEU A 112 -4.98 10.05 -9.08
CA LEU A 112 -5.20 8.65 -8.70
C LEU A 112 -6.06 7.89 -9.71
N ARG A 113 -7.18 8.49 -10.14
CA ARG A 113 -8.07 7.89 -11.16
C ARG A 113 -7.33 7.65 -12.47
N SER A 114 -6.48 8.58 -12.89
CA SER A 114 -5.65 8.43 -14.10
C SER A 114 -4.71 7.24 -14.00
N ILE A 115 -3.93 7.10 -12.91
CA ILE A 115 -3.02 5.95 -12.74
C ILE A 115 -3.79 4.64 -12.60
N PHE A 116 -4.93 4.64 -11.91
CA PHE A 116 -5.77 3.44 -11.75
C PHE A 116 -6.32 2.95 -13.08
N GLN A 117 -6.76 3.88 -13.92
CA GLN A 117 -7.20 3.58 -15.27
C GLN A 117 -6.04 3.01 -16.07
N HIS A 118 -4.90 3.70 -16.07
CA HIS A 118 -3.73 3.25 -16.83
C HIS A 118 -3.23 1.87 -16.39
N TYR A 119 -3.21 1.61 -15.09
CA TYR A 119 -2.83 0.32 -14.51
C TYR A 119 -3.73 -0.83 -14.95
N ARG A 120 -5.04 -0.58 -15.06
CA ARG A 120 -6.04 -1.57 -15.47
C ARG A 120 -6.07 -1.80 -16.98
N GLU A 121 -5.82 -0.76 -17.76
CA GLU A 121 -5.89 -0.86 -19.22
C GLU A 121 -4.50 -1.16 -19.80
N GLN A 122 -3.69 -0.13 -20.05
CA GLN A 122 -2.39 -0.31 -20.69
C GLN A 122 -1.46 -1.20 -19.86
N GLY A 123 -1.48 -1.07 -18.54
CA GLY A 123 -0.68 -1.90 -17.65
C GLY A 123 -1.04 -3.39 -17.72
N GLU A 124 -2.31 -3.74 -17.94
CA GLU A 124 -2.72 -5.14 -18.13
C GLU A 124 -2.20 -5.67 -19.45
N GLN A 125 -2.37 -4.90 -20.53
CA GLN A 125 -1.87 -5.27 -21.85
C GLN A 125 -0.35 -5.47 -21.86
N GLN A 126 0.41 -4.58 -21.20
CA GLN A 126 1.86 -4.70 -21.06
C GLN A 126 2.26 -5.96 -20.30
N ARG A 127 1.57 -6.29 -19.20
CA ARG A 127 1.82 -7.52 -18.44
C ARG A 127 1.54 -8.77 -19.30
N LYS A 128 0.45 -8.77 -20.07
CA LYS A 128 0.11 -9.89 -20.95
C LYS A 128 1.17 -10.09 -22.04
N GLN A 129 1.58 -9.01 -22.71
CA GLN A 129 2.63 -9.06 -23.73
C GLN A 129 3.96 -9.54 -23.15
N ALA A 130 4.37 -9.00 -21.99
CA ALA A 130 5.61 -9.41 -21.34
C ALA A 130 5.58 -10.89 -20.93
N TYR A 131 4.43 -11.40 -20.50
CA TYR A 131 4.25 -12.82 -20.19
C TYR A 131 4.38 -13.71 -21.44
N GLU A 132 3.72 -13.34 -22.53
CA GLU A 132 3.80 -14.08 -23.80
C GLU A 132 5.23 -14.07 -24.37
N SER A 133 5.91 -12.92 -24.31
CA SER A 133 7.33 -12.80 -24.70
C SER A 133 8.24 -13.68 -23.84
N LEU A 134 8.10 -13.63 -22.50
CA LEU A 134 8.89 -14.47 -21.59
C LEU A 134 8.68 -15.96 -21.89
N LYS A 135 7.44 -16.36 -22.15
CA LYS A 135 7.10 -17.74 -22.48
C LYS A 135 7.78 -18.18 -23.77
N ALA A 136 7.67 -17.39 -24.83
CA ALA A 136 8.31 -17.67 -26.12
C ALA A 136 9.84 -17.77 -26.00
N GLU A 137 10.47 -16.89 -25.22
CA GLU A 137 11.92 -16.94 -24.97
C GLU A 137 12.36 -18.23 -24.28
N PHE A 138 11.61 -18.68 -23.27
CA PHE A 138 11.92 -19.93 -22.57
C PHE A 138 11.66 -21.16 -23.45
N GLU A 139 10.56 -21.17 -24.21
CA GLU A 139 10.25 -22.24 -25.17
C GLU A 139 11.39 -22.40 -26.20
N ALA A 140 11.87 -21.29 -26.76
CA ALA A 140 13.00 -21.28 -27.69
C ALA A 140 14.28 -21.82 -27.06
N ARG A 141 14.63 -21.38 -25.84
CA ARG A 141 15.83 -21.87 -25.12
C ARG A 141 15.78 -23.37 -24.84
N ILE A 142 14.61 -23.90 -24.47
CA ILE A 142 14.44 -25.34 -24.24
C ILE A 142 14.55 -26.11 -25.54
N GLN A 143 13.94 -25.62 -26.61
CA GLN A 143 14.03 -26.25 -27.93
C GLN A 143 15.47 -26.32 -28.42
N GLU A 144 16.24 -25.24 -28.28
CA GLU A 144 17.67 -25.21 -28.60
C GLU A 144 18.48 -26.22 -27.77
N ALA A 145 18.25 -26.27 -26.45
CA ALA A 145 18.93 -27.22 -25.56
C ALA A 145 18.60 -28.69 -25.89
N VAL A 146 17.34 -28.98 -26.19
CA VAL A 146 16.87 -30.32 -26.58
C VAL A 146 17.48 -30.75 -27.93
N GLN A 147 17.50 -29.85 -28.92
CA GLN A 147 18.14 -30.12 -30.21
C GLN A 147 19.64 -30.41 -30.06
N GLN A 148 20.33 -29.69 -29.17
CA GLN A 148 21.76 -29.91 -28.90
C GLN A 148 22.03 -31.26 -28.20
N GLN A 149 21.16 -31.71 -27.30
CA GLN A 149 21.37 -32.94 -26.53
C GLN A 149 20.84 -34.22 -27.20
N LEU A 150 19.70 -34.16 -27.88
CA LEU A 150 18.98 -35.34 -28.39
C LEU A 150 18.88 -35.38 -29.93
N GLY A 151 19.39 -34.36 -30.62
CA GLY A 151 19.25 -34.20 -32.06
C GLY A 151 17.81 -33.85 -32.48
N SER A 152 17.54 -33.86 -33.78
CA SER A 152 16.27 -33.41 -34.40
C SER A 152 15.04 -34.29 -34.13
N LEU A 153 15.16 -35.36 -33.33
CA LEU A 153 14.09 -36.35 -33.10
C LEU A 153 13.29 -36.14 -31.81
N ALA A 154 13.63 -35.15 -30.97
CA ALA A 154 12.97 -34.94 -29.70
C ALA A 154 11.79 -33.94 -29.82
N GLY A 155 10.60 -34.45 -30.17
CA GLY A 155 9.33 -33.71 -30.12
C GLY A 155 8.77 -33.51 -28.71
N ILE A 156 9.63 -33.27 -27.71
CA ILE A 156 9.20 -33.14 -26.31
C ILE A 156 8.65 -31.72 -26.09
N ARG A 157 7.32 -31.60 -25.91
CA ARG A 157 6.70 -30.36 -25.45
C ARG A 157 6.84 -30.25 -23.93
N VAL A 158 7.72 -29.36 -23.49
CA VAL A 158 7.87 -29.02 -22.08
C VAL A 158 6.90 -27.90 -21.73
N ASP A 159 6.13 -28.07 -20.66
CA ASP A 159 5.29 -27.01 -20.10
C ASP A 159 6.18 -26.00 -19.34
N VAL A 160 6.52 -24.92 -20.02
CA VAL A 160 7.41 -23.86 -19.52
C VAL A 160 6.83 -23.17 -18.28
N GLU A 161 5.51 -23.00 -18.23
CA GLU A 161 4.86 -22.23 -17.17
C GLU A 161 4.96 -22.93 -15.81
N ARG A 162 5.13 -24.26 -15.80
CA ARG A 162 5.30 -25.03 -14.57
C ARG A 162 6.72 -25.01 -14.02
N GLN A 163 7.68 -24.44 -14.75
CA GLN A 163 9.06 -24.42 -14.31
C GLN A 163 9.30 -23.35 -13.24
N PRO A 164 9.98 -23.67 -12.13
CA PRO A 164 10.31 -22.68 -11.09
C PRO A 164 11.06 -21.46 -11.62
N GLN A 165 11.98 -21.65 -12.57
CA GLN A 165 12.77 -20.58 -13.17
C GLN A 165 11.90 -19.58 -13.93
N PHE A 166 10.91 -20.07 -14.68
CA PHE A 166 9.95 -19.21 -15.38
C PHE A 166 9.14 -18.37 -14.38
N GLN A 167 8.66 -18.99 -13.31
CA GLN A 167 7.89 -18.31 -12.26
C GLN A 167 8.73 -17.23 -11.53
N GLU A 168 10.01 -17.48 -11.31
CA GLU A 168 10.93 -16.49 -10.71
C GLU A 168 11.16 -15.30 -11.63
N GLU A 169 11.48 -15.53 -12.91
CA GLU A 169 11.67 -14.45 -13.87
C GLU A 169 10.39 -13.66 -14.10
N TRP A 170 9.24 -14.34 -14.14
CA TRP A 170 7.95 -13.67 -14.24
C TRP A 170 7.69 -12.74 -13.06
N ARG A 171 7.97 -13.17 -11.82
CA ARG A 171 7.85 -12.31 -10.64
C ARG A 171 8.74 -11.07 -10.71
N LYS A 172 9.98 -11.20 -11.23
CA LYS A 172 10.90 -10.06 -11.41
C LYS A 172 10.33 -9.05 -12.41
N ILE A 173 9.85 -9.52 -13.57
CA ILE A 173 9.24 -8.67 -14.59
C ILE A 173 7.98 -7.98 -14.03
N GLN A 174 7.12 -8.70 -13.31
CA GLN A 174 5.95 -8.11 -12.67
C GLN A 174 6.31 -7.02 -11.66
N ALA A 175 7.34 -7.23 -10.84
CA ALA A 175 7.82 -6.23 -9.89
C ALA A 175 8.35 -4.99 -10.61
N GLN A 176 9.11 -5.17 -11.69
CA GLN A 176 9.63 -4.07 -12.51
C GLN A 176 8.50 -3.26 -13.15
N LEU A 177 7.55 -3.93 -13.82
CA LEU A 177 6.38 -3.28 -14.43
C LEU A 177 5.49 -2.57 -13.40
N GLY A 178 5.40 -3.12 -12.18
CA GLY A 178 4.62 -2.54 -11.09
C GLY A 178 5.30 -1.34 -10.40
N SER A 179 6.63 -1.27 -10.41
CA SER A 179 7.40 -0.32 -9.60
C SER A 179 7.03 1.14 -9.86
N GLN A 180 6.85 1.53 -11.12
CA GLN A 180 6.49 2.90 -11.50
C GLN A 180 5.13 3.32 -10.94
N TYR A 181 4.15 2.41 -10.97
CA TYR A 181 2.83 2.67 -10.39
C TYR A 181 2.87 2.79 -8.87
N VAL A 182 3.69 1.98 -8.21
CA VAL A 182 3.85 2.04 -6.75
C VAL A 182 4.48 3.36 -6.34
N MET A 183 5.55 3.79 -7.01
CA MET A 183 6.19 5.08 -6.72
C MET A 183 5.22 6.25 -6.87
N LEU A 184 4.47 6.30 -7.96
CA LEU A 184 3.50 7.36 -8.21
C LEU A 184 2.33 7.33 -7.22
N LEU A 185 1.85 6.13 -6.88
CA LEU A 185 0.82 5.98 -5.85
C LEU A 185 1.31 6.48 -4.50
N ASP A 186 2.54 6.16 -4.12
CA ASP A 186 3.12 6.60 -2.85
C ASP A 186 3.34 8.12 -2.80
N GLU A 187 3.71 8.74 -3.92
CA GLU A 187 3.75 10.20 -4.05
C GLU A 187 2.36 10.81 -3.79
N TYR A 188 1.31 10.28 -4.41
CA TYR A 188 -0.05 10.79 -4.22
C TYR A 188 -0.60 10.53 -2.82
N LYS A 189 -0.20 9.43 -2.17
CA LYS A 189 -0.51 9.19 -0.76
C LYS A 189 0.17 10.23 0.15
N ARG A 190 1.40 10.63 -0.14
CA ARG A 190 2.08 11.72 0.59
C ARG A 190 1.39 13.05 0.35
N GLU A 191 1.00 13.36 -0.89
CA GLU A 191 0.19 14.55 -1.20
C GLU A 191 -1.11 14.56 -0.37
N LEU A 192 -1.86 13.45 -0.32
CA LEU A 192 -3.07 13.33 0.50
C LEU A 192 -2.81 13.51 2.00
N SER A 193 -1.66 13.05 2.48
CA SER A 193 -1.27 13.19 3.89
C SER A 193 -0.96 14.64 4.25
N ALA A 194 -0.47 15.43 3.30
CA ALA A 194 -0.12 16.84 3.50
C ALA A 194 -1.31 17.80 3.38
N ILE A 195 -2.46 17.35 2.88
CA ILE A 195 -3.70 18.15 2.77
C ILE A 195 -4.45 18.09 4.11
N HIS A 196 -5.00 19.21 4.58
CA HIS A 196 -5.81 19.28 5.81
C HIS A 196 -7.30 19.43 5.52
#